data_AF-A0A183B4W0-F1
#
_entry.id   AF-A0A183B4W0-F1
#
_cell.length_a   1.000
_cell.length_b   1.000
_cell.length_c   1.000
_cell.angle_alpha   90.00
_cell.angle_beta   90.00
_cell.angle_gamma   90.00
#
_symmetry.space_group_name_H-M   'P 1'
#
loop_
_entity.id
_entity.type
_entity.pdbx_description
1 polymer ?
#
loop_
_entity_poly.entity_id
_entity_poly.type
_entity_poly.pdbx_seq_one_letter_code
_entity_poly.pdbx_strand_id
1 'polypeptide(L)' 'MANNGPDSNGSQFFITYSKQTMLDMKYSIFAKVIDGWNVLDELERAPVEEKTYRPLTDIHIQNVTIHANPFAE' A
#
# COMPACT_ATOMS: atom_id res chain seq x y z
N MET A 1 5.64 -5.47 -1.46
CA MET A 1 6.69 -4.87 -0.62
C MET A 1 7.57 -4.04 -1.53
N ALA A 2 7.89 -2.79 -1.17
CA ALA A 2 8.87 -2.00 -1.91
C ALA A 2 10.28 -2.51 -1.59
N ASN A 3 11.16 -2.46 -2.58
CA ASN A 3 12.54 -2.94 -2.49
C ASN A 3 13.46 -2.15 -3.45
N ASN A 4 14.77 -2.30 -3.26
CA ASN A 4 15.83 -1.74 -4.11
C ASN A 4 16.60 -2.85 -4.84
N GLY A 5 15.93 -3.96 -5.18
CA GLY A 5 16.53 -5.15 -5.76
C GLY A 5 16.16 -6.45 -5.01
N PRO A 6 16.62 -7.61 -5.50
CA PRO A 6 16.36 -8.91 -4.88
C PRO A 6 16.72 -8.91 -3.39
N ASP A 7 15.87 -9.52 -2.57
CA ASP A 7 16.08 -9.73 -1.14
C ASP A 7 16.37 -8.47 -0.30
N SER A 8 15.93 -7.29 -0.77
CA SER A 8 16.10 -6.00 -0.08
C SER A 8 14.82 -5.45 0.53
N ASN A 9 13.90 -6.33 0.93
CA ASN A 9 12.65 -5.93 1.58
C ASN A 9 12.93 -5.35 2.97
N GLY A 10 12.37 -4.16 3.24
CA GLY A 10 12.36 -3.53 4.57
C GLY A 10 10.94 -3.39 5.09
N SER A 11 10.58 -2.17 5.51
CA SER A 11 9.23 -1.84 6.01
C SER A 11 8.32 -1.18 4.98
N GLN A 12 8.86 -0.67 3.88
CA GLN A 12 8.07 0.06 2.88
C GLN A 12 7.16 -0.90 2.11
N PHE A 13 5.89 -0.54 1.98
CA PHE A 13 4.90 -1.24 1.19
C PHE A 13 4.09 -0.24 0.36
N PHE A 14 3.35 -0.76 -0.61
CA PHE A 14 2.46 0.03 -1.47
C PHE A 14 1.20 -0.77 -1.77
N ILE A 15 0.14 -0.06 -2.14
CA ILE A 15 -1.15 -0.61 -2.58
C ILE A 15 -1.34 -0.20 -4.04
N THR A 16 -1.74 -1.13 -4.90
CA THR A 16 -2.00 -0.86 -6.32
C THR A 16 -3.42 -0.34 -6.52
N TYR A 17 -3.60 0.76 -7.27
CA TYR A 17 -4.93 1.26 -7.66
C TYR A 17 -5.56 0.49 -8.84
N SER A 18 -4.75 -0.27 -9.60
CA SER A 18 -5.21 -1.07 -10.72
C SER A 18 -4.31 -2.29 -10.94
N LYS A 19 -4.65 -3.15 -11.89
CA LYS A 19 -3.82 -4.32 -12.24
C LYS A 19 -2.46 -3.88 -12.78
N GLN A 20 -1.36 -4.38 -12.18
CA GLN A 20 0.02 -4.01 -12.55
C GLN A 20 0.89 -5.24 -12.83
N THR A 21 0.68 -5.90 -13.97
CA THR A 21 1.42 -7.16 -14.33
C THR A 21 2.93 -6.98 -14.45
N MET A 22 3.40 -5.76 -14.69
CA MET A 22 4.83 -5.44 -14.77
C MET A 22 5.59 -5.55 -13.45
N LEU A 23 4.86 -5.62 -12.32
CA LEU A 23 5.39 -5.75 -10.96
C LEU A 23 5.49 -7.22 -10.52
N ASP A 24 4.84 -8.14 -11.24
CA ASP A 24 4.83 -9.56 -10.93
C ASP A 24 6.26 -10.11 -10.90
N MET A 25 6.54 -11.00 -9.94
CA MET A 25 7.86 -11.59 -9.69
C MET A 25 8.98 -10.61 -9.31
N LYS A 26 8.72 -9.29 -9.26
CA LYS A 26 9.70 -8.26 -8.83
C LYS A 26 9.48 -7.79 -7.41
N TYR A 27 8.22 -7.75 -6.98
CA TYR A 27 7.83 -7.28 -5.65
C TYR A 27 7.00 -8.35 -4.95
N SER A 28 7.35 -8.66 -3.69
CA SER A 28 6.62 -9.65 -2.91
C SER A 28 5.20 -9.17 -2.60
N ILE A 29 4.19 -9.89 -3.07
CA ILE A 29 2.77 -9.68 -2.75
C ILE A 29 2.48 -10.41 -1.43
N PHE A 30 1.91 -9.71 -0.45
CA PHE A 30 1.66 -10.25 0.90
C PHE A 30 0.26 -9.97 1.45
N ALA A 31 -0.53 -9.12 0.78
CA ALA A 31 -1.84 -8.71 1.26
C ALA A 31 -2.74 -8.24 0.11
N LYS A 32 -4.05 -8.12 0.40
CA LYS A 32 -5.05 -7.53 -0.47
C LYS A 32 -6.02 -6.69 0.36
N VAL A 33 -6.40 -5.51 -0.14
CA VAL A 33 -7.48 -4.71 0.45
C VAL A 33 -8.79 -5.47 0.31
N ILE A 34 -9.49 -5.69 1.43
CA ILE A 34 -10.77 -6.41 1.47
C ILE A 34 -11.96 -5.50 1.79
N ASP A 35 -11.70 -4.33 2.40
CA ASP A 35 -12.70 -3.33 2.77
C ASP A 35 -12.06 -1.93 2.74
N GLY A 36 -12.88 -0.86 2.73
CA GLY A 36 -12.43 0.53 2.74
C GLY A 36 -12.04 1.11 1.37
N TRP A 37 -12.63 0.62 0.29
CA TRP A 37 -12.33 1.06 -1.08
C TRP A 37 -12.54 2.57 -1.31
N ASN A 38 -13.53 3.17 -0.66
CA ASN A 38 -13.76 4.62 -0.72
C ASN A 38 -12.57 5.43 -0.19
N VAL A 39 -11.86 4.92 0.84
CA VAL A 39 -10.65 5.56 1.36
C VAL A 39 -9.52 5.46 0.33
N LEU A 40 -9.42 4.33 -0.37
CA LEU A 40 -8.44 4.15 -1.44
C LEU A 40 -8.70 5.12 -2.61
N ASP A 41 -9.96 5.35 -2.96
CA ASP A 41 -10.36 6.35 -3.97
C ASP A 41 -10.01 7.79 -3.54
N GLU A 42 -10.17 8.11 -2.25
CA GLU A 42 -9.78 9.41 -1.69
C GLU A 42 -8.26 9.60 -1.73
N LEU A 43 -7.48 8.55 -1.41
CA LEU A 43 -6.02 8.56 -1.50
C LEU A 43 -5.52 8.73 -2.95
N GLU A 44 -6.20 8.13 -3.93
CA GLU A 44 -5.84 8.27 -5.35
C GLU A 44 -6.08 9.69 -5.87
N ARG A 45 -7.12 10.36 -5.37
CA ARG A 45 -7.50 11.72 -5.79
C ARG A 45 -6.76 12.84 -5.05
N ALA A 46 -5.98 12.51 -4.02
CA ALA A 46 -5.27 13.50 -3.24
C ALA A 46 -4.31 14.32 -4.15
N PRO A 47 -4.34 15.67 -4.08
CA PRO A 47 -3.40 16.49 -4.83
C PRO A 47 -1.95 16.17 -4.45
N VAL A 48 -1.09 16.01 -5.46
CA VAL A 48 0.33 15.72 -5.29
C VAL A 48 1.20 16.77 -5.98
N GLU A 49 2.44 16.89 -5.51
CA GLU A 49 3.49 17.60 -6.24
C GLU A 49 3.86 16.81 -7.51
N GLU A 50 3.81 17.44 -8.68
CA GLU A 50 3.91 16.77 -9.99
C GLU A 50 5.24 16.02 -10.19
N LYS A 51 6.34 16.53 -9.61
CA LYS A 51 7.68 15.96 -9.81
C LYS A 51 8.03 14.85 -8.84
N THR A 52 7.53 14.93 -7.61
CA THR A 52 7.90 14.00 -6.53
C THR A 52 6.80 12.99 -6.23
N TYR A 53 5.58 13.23 -6.73
CA TYR A 53 4.37 12.48 -6.41
C TYR A 53 4.07 12.44 -4.91
N ARG A 54 4.65 13.36 -4.12
CA ARG A 54 4.35 13.51 -2.71
C ARG A 54 3.02 14.27 -2.56
N PRO A 55 2.07 13.79 -1.75
CA PRO A 55 0.86 14.54 -1.42
C PRO A 55 1.17 15.95 -0.92
N LEU A 56 0.40 16.94 -1.38
CA LEU A 56 0.54 18.35 -0.96
C LEU A 56 0.15 18.55 0.50
N THR A 57 -0.77 17.74 1.00
CA THR A 57 -1.12 17.64 2.42
C THR A 57 -0.64 16.29 2.93
N ASP A 58 0.06 16.28 4.07
CA ASP A 58 0.61 15.05 4.63
C ASP A 58 -0.52 14.08 5.02
N ILE A 59 -0.36 12.82 4.61
CA ILE A 59 -1.29 11.71 4.88
C ILE A 59 -0.57 10.72 5.80
N HIS A 60 -1.18 10.40 6.94
CA HIS A 60 -0.57 9.57 7.97
C HIS A 60 -1.41 8.34 8.30
N ILE A 61 -0.73 7.21 8.50
CA ILE A 61 -1.30 6.06 9.22
C ILE A 61 -1.26 6.43 10.71
N GLN A 62 -2.43 6.69 11.31
CA GLN A 62 -2.50 7.08 12.71
C GLN A 62 -2.24 5.90 13.65
N ASN A 63 -2.88 4.77 13.39
CA ASN A 63 -2.76 3.54 14.17
C ASN A 63 -3.00 2.32 13.26
N VAL A 64 -2.57 1.15 13.72
CA VAL A 64 -2.84 -0.13 13.06
C VAL A 64 -3.47 -1.08 14.08
N THR A 65 -4.62 -1.67 13.72
CA THR A 65 -5.29 -2.69 14.53
C THR A 65 -5.11 -4.05 13.87
N ILE A 66 -4.56 -5.00 14.62
CA ILE A 66 -4.43 -6.39 14.17
C ILE A 66 -5.66 -7.14 14.70
N HIS A 67 -6.51 -7.59 13.78
CA HIS A 67 -7.67 -8.40 14.14
C HIS A 67 -7.21 -9.82 14.47
N ALA A 68 -7.57 -10.30 15.67
CA ALA A 68 -7.32 -11.67 16.06
C ALA A 68 -8.06 -12.63 15.11
N ASN A 69 -7.47 -13.79 14.87
CA ASN A 69 -8.16 -14.84 14.11
C ASN A 69 -9.38 -15.31 14.93
N PRO A 70 -10.61 -15.09 14.44
CA PRO A 70 -11.82 -15.47 15.18
C PRO A 70 -12.03 -16.99 15.25
N PHE A 71 -11.22 -17.77 14.54
CA PHE A 71 -11.31 -19.23 14.45
C PHE A 71 -10.09 -19.96 15.05
N ALA A 72 -9.21 -19.24 15.78
CA ALA A 72 -8.12 -19.89 16.50
C ALA A 72 -8.64 -20.50 17.82
N GLU A 73 -8.29 -21.76 18.10
CA GLU A 73 -8.42 -22.36 19.44
C GLU A 73 -7.43 -21.73 20.44
#